data_AF-A0A2R6E2P6-F1
#
_entry.id   AF-A0A2R6E2P6-F1
#
_cell.length_a   1.000
_cell.length_b   1.000
_cell.length_c   1.000
_cell.angle_alpha   90.00
_cell.angle_beta   90.00
_cell.angle_gamma   90.00
#
_symmetry.space_group_name_H-M   'P 1'
#
loop_
_entity.id
_entity.type
_entity.pdbx_description
1 polymer ?
#
loop_
_entity_poly.entity_id
_entity_poly.type
_entity_poly.pdbx_seq_one_letter_code
_entity_poly.pdbx_strand_id
1 'polypeptide(L)'
;MARRSSAPSSSRSGRRTSRSWPAASPTTPSSPCCHSSFSPCSSARSIADVLLLAATNATESAGLSILSIAALVWGTLRIFRGLDQAFSDIYESEATNSFLDQIGDAVAVFGAIGLALFAVTLAETFLEVPSVGTAGVVVGPILSAVAIAVALLPMYYVFPDEDVTLREVLPGSLVAGVGWTLLSVGFQLYAASTSNTDYGIVGVIILLITWLYFGGLVLLLGAAVNAVLAGRSADVGDIAWEAAPGGDPAGNDAPFVAPLEDLQGAVDDATEVRIESGDTTVEVPPPHEASVTVTTVERPAILGGSRESGTVVLRWDSRE
;
A
#
# COMPACT_ATOMS: atom_id res chain seq x y z
N MET A 1 -32.03 94.07 18.82
CA MET A 1 -32.09 94.60 17.43
C MET A 1 -33.10 93.77 16.66
N ALA A 2 -34.34 94.27 16.61
CA ALA A 2 -34.98 94.86 15.42
C ALA A 2 -35.56 93.77 14.48
N ARG A 3 -36.87 93.49 14.62
CA ARG A 3 -37.97 93.89 13.68
C ARG A 3 -38.05 92.93 12.47
N ARG A 4 -39.19 92.49 11.95
CA ARG A 4 -40.64 92.60 12.20
C ARG A 4 -41.28 91.85 11.01
N SER A 5 -42.51 91.32 11.18
CA SER A 5 -43.59 91.32 10.15
C SER A 5 -43.37 90.45 8.90
N SER A 6 -44.28 89.60 8.42
CA SER A 6 -45.72 89.82 8.16
C SER A 6 -46.40 88.49 7.78
N ALA A 7 -47.61 88.27 8.28
CA ALA A 7 -48.65 87.45 7.64
C ALA A 7 -49.50 88.35 6.69
N PRO A 8 -50.67 87.97 6.11
CA PRO A 8 -51.24 86.69 5.66
C PRO A 8 -51.89 86.82 4.23
N SER A 9 -52.75 85.86 3.83
CA SER A 9 -53.79 85.95 2.77
C SER A 9 -53.31 85.71 1.33
N SER A 10 -54.05 85.19 0.34
CA SER A 10 -55.46 84.81 0.15
C SER A 10 -55.60 84.01 -1.16
N SER A 11 -56.76 83.35 -1.33
CA SER A 11 -57.55 83.18 -2.58
C SER A 11 -56.92 82.48 -3.80
N ARG A 12 -57.41 81.32 -4.24
CA ARG A 12 -58.66 81.04 -5.01
C ARG A 12 -58.41 80.97 -6.54
N SER A 13 -58.75 79.79 -7.08
CA SER A 13 -59.24 79.49 -8.43
C SER A 13 -58.36 79.73 -9.66
N GLY A 14 -57.99 78.62 -10.31
CA GLY A 14 -57.74 78.52 -11.76
C GLY A 14 -58.29 77.18 -12.27
N ARG A 15 -59.28 77.24 -13.17
CA ARG A 15 -60.02 76.10 -13.73
C ARG A 15 -59.36 75.55 -15.00
N ARG A 16 -59.65 74.26 -15.27
CA ARG A 16 -59.71 73.54 -16.58
C ARG A 16 -58.33 73.32 -17.24
N THR A 17 -57.98 72.11 -17.65
CA THR A 17 -58.66 71.38 -18.74
C THR A 17 -58.41 69.86 -18.67
N SER A 18 -59.52 69.13 -18.57
CA SER A 18 -59.87 67.96 -19.41
C SER A 18 -58.76 67.01 -19.90
N ARG A 19 -58.74 65.80 -19.35
CA ARG A 19 -58.77 64.56 -20.13
C ARG A 19 -59.36 63.44 -19.27
N SER A 20 -59.99 62.51 -19.95
CA SER A 20 -61.11 61.72 -19.49
C SER A 20 -60.83 60.22 -19.67
N TRP A 21 -61.24 59.43 -18.65
CA TRP A 21 -61.48 57.97 -18.59
C TRP A 21 -60.29 57.00 -18.58
N PRO A 22 -60.42 55.77 -18.02
CA PRO A 22 -61.20 55.29 -16.87
C PRO A 22 -60.39 54.54 -15.78
N ALA A 23 -61.00 54.48 -14.59
CA ALA A 23 -61.03 53.40 -13.59
C ALA A 23 -59.86 52.40 -13.47
N ALA A 24 -59.18 52.54 -12.33
CA ALA A 24 -58.39 51.51 -11.68
C ALA A 24 -59.25 50.35 -11.16
N SER A 25 -58.66 49.16 -11.12
CA SER A 25 -58.91 48.17 -10.06
C SER A 25 -57.60 47.45 -9.71
N PRO A 26 -57.48 46.93 -8.48
CA PRO A 26 -56.29 47.14 -7.65
C PRO A 26 -55.44 45.87 -7.52
N THR A 27 -54.14 46.04 -7.23
CA THR A 27 -53.40 45.42 -6.10
C THR A 27 -51.91 45.57 -6.34
N THR A 28 -51.28 46.51 -5.63
CA THR A 28 -49.86 46.39 -5.31
C THR A 28 -49.69 46.96 -3.90
N PRO A 29 -49.56 46.12 -2.86
CA PRO A 29 -49.09 46.62 -1.60
C PRO A 29 -47.58 46.83 -1.73
N SER A 30 -47.20 48.10 -1.62
CA SER A 30 -46.06 48.60 -0.86
C SER A 30 -45.12 47.53 -0.30
N SER A 31 -43.85 47.66 -0.66
CA SER A 31 -42.71 47.18 0.11
C SER A 31 -42.89 47.45 1.60
N PRO A 32 -42.46 46.51 2.45
CA PRO A 32 -41.67 46.91 3.60
C PRO A 32 -40.42 46.06 3.76
N CYS A 33 -39.35 46.76 4.14
CA CYS A 33 -38.32 46.29 5.05
C CYS A 33 -37.38 45.17 4.55
N CYS A 34 -36.26 45.62 3.96
CA CYS A 34 -34.96 44.99 4.20
C CYS A 34 -34.73 44.90 5.71
N HIS A 35 -34.95 43.73 6.29
CA HIS A 35 -34.43 43.36 7.60
C HIS A 35 -33.84 41.95 7.49
N SER A 36 -32.54 41.88 7.79
CA SER A 36 -31.84 40.70 8.28
C SER A 36 -32.09 39.38 7.56
N SER A 37 -31.27 39.08 6.57
CA SER A 37 -30.72 37.73 6.35
C SER A 37 -29.56 37.84 5.37
N PHE A 38 -28.34 37.62 5.87
CA PHE A 38 -27.22 37.16 5.07
C PHE A 38 -27.66 35.85 4.39
N SER A 39 -28.23 35.92 3.19
CA SER A 39 -28.33 34.77 2.31
C SER A 39 -27.09 34.80 1.42
N PRO A 40 -26.11 33.89 1.60
CA PRO A 40 -25.05 33.75 0.62
C PRO A 40 -25.70 33.35 -0.70
N CYS A 41 -25.46 34.11 -1.78
CA CYS A 41 -25.69 33.60 -3.12
C CYS A 41 -25.04 32.22 -3.23
N SER A 42 -25.84 31.23 -3.59
CA SER A 42 -25.49 29.83 -3.75
C SER A 42 -24.48 29.66 -4.89
N SER A 43 -23.20 29.87 -4.59
CA SER A 43 -22.06 29.57 -5.47
C SER A 43 -21.03 28.67 -4.79
N ALA A 44 -21.34 28.12 -3.62
CA ALA A 44 -20.61 26.98 -3.10
C ALA A 44 -21.25 25.73 -3.69
N ARG A 45 -20.88 25.36 -4.92
CA ARG A 45 -21.17 24.01 -5.42
C ARG A 45 -20.59 23.05 -4.40
N SER A 46 -21.42 22.13 -3.92
CA SER A 46 -20.91 21.03 -3.12
C SER A 46 -19.84 20.31 -3.95
N ILE A 47 -18.81 19.74 -3.31
CA ILE A 47 -17.87 18.85 -4.01
C ILE A 47 -18.66 17.72 -4.69
N ALA A 48 -19.81 17.33 -4.12
CA ALA A 48 -20.74 16.41 -4.75
C ALA A 48 -21.24 16.93 -6.12
N ASP A 49 -21.58 18.22 -6.26
CA ASP A 49 -22.03 18.79 -7.54
C ASP A 49 -20.88 18.88 -8.56
N VAL A 50 -19.65 19.11 -8.10
CA VAL A 50 -18.46 19.10 -8.96
C VAL A 50 -18.14 17.69 -9.43
N LEU A 51 -18.23 16.70 -8.54
CA LEU A 51 -18.05 15.29 -8.86
C LEU A 51 -19.18 14.75 -9.74
N LEU A 52 -20.43 15.17 -9.51
CA LEU A 52 -21.58 14.78 -10.32
C LEU A 52 -21.44 15.35 -11.74
N LEU A 53 -21.06 16.62 -11.85
CA LEU A 53 -20.81 17.27 -13.14
C LEU A 53 -19.61 16.66 -13.88
N ALA A 54 -18.55 16.32 -13.15
CA ALA A 54 -17.40 15.61 -13.72
C ALA A 54 -17.78 14.19 -14.16
N ALA A 55 -18.59 13.47 -13.40
CA ALA A 55 -19.06 12.11 -13.72
C ALA A 55 -20.02 12.11 -14.93
N THR A 56 -20.94 13.08 -15.02
CA THR A 56 -21.84 13.20 -16.18
C THR A 56 -21.07 13.57 -17.45
N ASN A 57 -20.07 14.46 -17.35
CA ASN A 57 -19.23 14.82 -18.49
C ASN A 57 -18.18 13.75 -18.85
N ALA A 58 -17.77 12.92 -17.89
CA ALA A 58 -16.88 11.78 -18.13
C ALA A 58 -17.55 10.70 -19.00
N THR A 59 -18.88 10.58 -18.93
CA THR A 59 -19.63 9.56 -19.67
C THR A 59 -19.71 9.87 -21.17
N GLU A 60 -19.58 11.14 -21.58
CA GLU A 60 -19.71 11.56 -22.99
C GLU A 60 -18.38 11.62 -23.77
N SER A 61 -17.23 11.51 -23.11
CA SER A 61 -15.92 11.65 -23.78
C SER A 61 -15.03 10.42 -23.60
N ALA A 62 -14.90 9.63 -24.67
CA ALA A 62 -14.02 8.46 -24.72
C ALA A 62 -12.57 8.77 -24.28
N GLY A 63 -12.10 10.01 -24.47
CA GLY A 63 -10.78 10.47 -24.02
C GLY A 63 -10.62 10.56 -22.50
N LEU A 64 -11.66 10.94 -21.74
CA LEU A 64 -11.60 10.99 -20.27
C LEU A 64 -11.56 9.58 -19.66
N SER A 65 -12.25 8.61 -20.28
CA SER A 65 -12.20 7.20 -19.85
C SER A 65 -10.80 6.60 -20.03
N ILE A 66 -10.15 6.84 -21.17
CA ILE A 66 -8.79 6.34 -21.43
C ILE A 66 -7.80 6.96 -20.43
N LEU A 67 -7.86 8.27 -20.20
CA LEU A 67 -6.99 8.94 -19.23
C LEU A 67 -7.22 8.44 -17.80
N SER A 68 -8.47 8.16 -17.42
CA SER A 68 -8.80 7.61 -16.09
C SER A 68 -8.26 6.19 -15.92
N ILE A 69 -8.41 5.33 -16.93
CA ILE A 69 -7.85 3.98 -16.91
C ILE A 69 -6.32 4.05 -16.82
N ALA A 70 -5.68 4.92 -17.62
CA ALA A 70 -4.23 5.10 -17.57
C ALA A 70 -3.76 5.57 -16.19
N ALA A 71 -4.48 6.51 -15.57
CA ALA A 71 -4.17 6.99 -14.22
C ALA A 71 -4.34 5.89 -13.16
N LEU A 72 -5.39 5.06 -13.26
CA LEU A 72 -5.62 3.93 -12.35
C LEU A 72 -4.56 2.85 -12.49
N VAL A 73 -4.21 2.47 -13.72
CA VAL A 73 -3.16 1.49 -14.01
C VAL A 73 -1.82 2.00 -13.49
N TRP A 74 -1.49 3.26 -13.76
CA TRP A 74 -0.26 3.88 -13.27
C TRP A 74 -0.20 3.94 -11.73
N GLY A 75 -1.31 4.33 -11.08
CA GLY A 75 -1.40 4.37 -9.62
C GLY A 75 -1.25 2.97 -9.00
N THR A 76 -1.93 1.98 -9.55
CA THR A 76 -1.85 0.58 -9.08
C THR A 76 -0.44 0.03 -9.23
N LEU A 77 0.20 0.26 -10.37
CA LEU A 77 1.58 -0.17 -10.62
C LEU A 77 2.56 0.47 -9.63
N ARG A 78 2.34 1.74 -9.27
CA ARG A 78 3.17 2.43 -8.29
C ARG A 78 3.02 1.86 -6.88
N ILE A 79 1.80 1.49 -6.47
CA ILE A 79 1.55 0.84 -5.19
C ILE A 79 2.21 -0.54 -5.16
N PHE A 80 2.02 -1.34 -6.21
CA PHE A 80 2.63 -2.66 -6.33
C PHE A 80 4.15 -2.58 -6.23
N ARG A 81 4.79 -1.71 -7.03
CA ARG A 81 6.23 -1.47 -6.98
C ARG A 81 6.71 -1.00 -5.61
N GLY A 82 5.92 -0.18 -4.92
CA GLY A 82 6.28 0.26 -3.58
C GLY A 82 6.26 -0.87 -2.55
N LEU A 83 5.37 -1.86 -2.73
CA LEU A 83 5.25 -3.01 -1.83
C LEU A 83 6.30 -4.08 -2.13
N ASP A 84 6.54 -4.34 -3.42
CA ASP A 84 7.64 -5.13 -3.97
C ASP A 84 8.98 -4.65 -3.39
N GLN A 85 9.34 -3.39 -3.65
CA GLN A 85 10.56 -2.77 -3.11
C GLN A 85 10.66 -2.86 -1.58
N ALA A 86 9.55 -2.63 -0.86
CA ALA A 86 9.59 -2.68 0.59
C ALA A 86 9.85 -4.11 1.11
N PHE A 87 9.42 -5.15 0.39
CA PHE A 87 9.76 -6.53 0.73
C PHE A 87 11.21 -6.82 0.39
N SER A 88 11.69 -6.47 -0.81
CA SER A 88 13.08 -6.63 -1.23
C SER A 88 14.04 -5.91 -0.26
N ASP A 89 13.71 -4.69 0.16
CA ASP A 89 14.47 -3.92 1.15
C ASP A 89 14.50 -4.60 2.52
N ILE A 90 13.38 -5.20 2.97
CA ILE A 90 13.32 -5.94 4.25
C ILE A 90 14.13 -7.24 4.20
N TYR A 91 14.19 -7.88 3.04
CA TYR A 91 15.00 -9.07 2.80
C TYR A 91 16.44 -8.74 2.41
N GLU A 92 16.78 -7.43 2.33
CA GLU A 92 18.10 -6.93 1.94
C GLU A 92 18.58 -7.54 0.60
N SER A 93 17.66 -7.76 -0.34
CA SER A 93 18.01 -8.40 -1.61
C SER A 93 18.74 -7.44 -2.56
N GLU A 94 19.85 -7.91 -3.15
CA GLU A 94 20.67 -7.13 -4.09
C GLU A 94 20.19 -7.25 -5.56
N ALA A 95 19.04 -7.91 -5.79
CA ALA A 95 18.54 -8.21 -7.12
C ALA A 95 18.13 -6.94 -7.89
N THR A 96 18.69 -6.75 -9.08
CA THR A 96 18.29 -5.67 -9.98
C THR A 96 17.17 -6.17 -10.90
N ASN A 97 15.91 -5.91 -10.56
CA ASN A 97 14.78 -6.42 -11.35
C ASN A 97 14.50 -5.61 -12.60
N SER A 98 14.26 -6.29 -13.73
CA SER A 98 13.84 -5.65 -14.96
C SER A 98 12.35 -5.31 -14.93
N PHE A 99 11.91 -4.39 -15.79
CA PHE A 99 10.49 -4.01 -15.89
C PHE A 99 9.57 -5.20 -16.25
N LEU A 100 10.10 -6.21 -16.96
CA LEU A 100 9.33 -7.39 -17.35
C LEU A 100 9.16 -8.37 -16.19
N ASP A 101 10.17 -8.52 -15.34
CA ASP A 101 10.10 -9.37 -14.15
C ASP A 101 9.00 -8.87 -13.22
N GLN A 102 8.96 -7.55 -12.98
CA GLN A 102 7.93 -6.92 -12.17
C GLN A 102 6.49 -7.11 -12.70
N ILE A 103 6.31 -7.21 -14.03
CA ILE A 103 4.99 -7.55 -14.59
C ILE A 103 4.67 -9.04 -14.35
N GLY A 104 5.67 -9.91 -14.49
CA GLY A 104 5.57 -11.33 -14.15
C GLY A 104 5.14 -11.53 -12.70
N ASP A 105 5.78 -10.82 -11.77
CA ASP A 105 5.50 -10.88 -10.34
C ASP A 105 4.10 -10.39 -10.02
N ALA A 106 3.69 -9.28 -10.65
CA ALA A 106 2.32 -8.78 -10.53
C ALA A 106 1.31 -9.82 -11.02
N VAL A 107 1.52 -10.39 -12.20
CA VAL A 107 0.62 -11.42 -12.76
C VAL A 107 0.58 -12.66 -11.88
N ALA A 108 1.71 -13.11 -11.36
CA ALA A 108 1.79 -14.26 -10.46
C ALA A 108 1.00 -14.00 -9.17
N VAL A 109 1.23 -12.87 -8.51
CA VAL A 109 0.57 -12.52 -7.26
C VAL A 109 -0.93 -12.28 -7.45
N PHE A 110 -1.32 -11.45 -8.44
CA PHE A 110 -2.74 -11.22 -8.71
C PHE A 110 -3.46 -12.48 -9.19
N GLY A 111 -2.81 -13.31 -10.01
CA GLY A 111 -3.36 -14.59 -10.47
C GLY A 111 -3.58 -15.56 -9.31
N ALA A 112 -2.62 -15.65 -8.38
CA ALA A 112 -2.72 -16.53 -7.23
C ALA A 112 -3.75 -16.02 -6.20
N ILE A 113 -3.80 -14.71 -5.93
CA ILE A 113 -4.86 -14.10 -5.11
C ILE A 113 -6.23 -14.34 -5.75
N GLY A 114 -6.35 -14.12 -7.06
CA GLY A 114 -7.59 -14.36 -7.81
C GLY A 114 -8.04 -15.82 -7.72
N LEU A 115 -7.11 -16.77 -7.82
CA LEU A 115 -7.37 -18.20 -7.65
C LEU A 115 -7.79 -18.52 -6.21
N ALA A 116 -7.15 -17.94 -5.19
CA ALA A 116 -7.50 -18.14 -3.80
C ALA A 116 -8.92 -17.63 -3.50
N LEU A 117 -9.26 -16.43 -3.96
CA LEU A 117 -10.62 -15.88 -3.84
C LEU A 117 -11.65 -16.72 -4.60
N PHE A 118 -11.31 -17.19 -5.80
CA PHE A 118 -12.16 -18.11 -6.54
C PHE A 118 -12.38 -19.43 -5.78
N ALA A 119 -11.34 -20.00 -5.17
CA ALA A 119 -11.45 -21.22 -4.37
C ALA A 119 -12.32 -21.02 -3.12
N VAL A 120 -12.20 -19.87 -2.44
CA VAL A 120 -13.06 -19.53 -1.29
C VAL A 120 -14.52 -19.41 -1.70
N THR A 121 -14.81 -18.65 -2.76
CA THR A 121 -16.20 -18.51 -3.25
C THR A 121 -16.79 -19.83 -3.73
N LEU A 122 -15.98 -20.68 -4.37
CA LEU A 122 -16.36 -22.04 -4.75
C LEU A 122 -16.64 -22.88 -3.51
N ALA A 123 -15.79 -22.82 -2.50
CA ALA A 123 -15.97 -23.52 -1.24
C ALA A 123 -17.27 -23.10 -0.55
N GLU A 124 -17.59 -21.80 -0.46
CA GLU A 124 -18.85 -21.32 0.12
C GLU A 124 -20.09 -21.78 -0.67
N THR A 125 -19.97 -21.93 -1.99
CA THR A 125 -21.08 -22.33 -2.85
C THR A 125 -21.36 -23.83 -2.79
N PHE A 126 -20.31 -24.65 -2.66
CA PHE A 126 -20.40 -26.11 -2.78
C PHE A 126 -20.24 -26.87 -1.45
N LEU A 127 -19.59 -26.26 -0.46
CA LEU A 127 -19.48 -26.80 0.89
C LEU A 127 -20.52 -26.08 1.74
N GLU A 128 -21.64 -26.75 2.01
CA GLU A 128 -22.54 -26.33 3.09
C GLU A 128 -21.77 -26.47 4.40
N VAL A 129 -21.06 -25.42 4.81
CA VAL A 129 -20.29 -25.43 6.05
C VAL A 129 -21.30 -25.48 7.19
N PRO A 130 -21.40 -26.59 7.96
CA PRO A 130 -22.39 -26.70 9.02
C PRO A 130 -22.12 -25.60 10.04
N SER A 131 -23.18 -24.92 10.49
CA SER A 131 -23.04 -23.87 11.47
C SER A 131 -22.48 -24.47 12.77
N VAL A 132 -21.26 -24.06 13.13
CA VAL A 132 -20.52 -24.55 14.29
C VAL A 132 -21.09 -24.05 15.64
N GLY A 133 -22.36 -23.63 15.67
CA GLY A 133 -23.01 -23.09 16.86
C GLY A 133 -22.21 -21.96 17.51
N THR A 134 -22.11 -21.96 18.84
CA THR A 134 -21.32 -20.96 19.59
C THR A 134 -19.81 -21.08 19.35
N ALA A 135 -19.31 -22.23 18.89
CA ALA A 135 -17.89 -22.38 18.54
C ALA A 135 -17.52 -21.56 17.31
N GLY A 136 -18.48 -21.17 16.47
CA GLY A 136 -18.28 -20.29 15.33
C GLY A 136 -17.69 -18.92 15.68
N VAL A 137 -17.89 -18.43 16.92
CA VAL A 137 -17.31 -17.17 17.39
C VAL A 137 -15.79 -17.24 17.50
N VAL A 138 -15.22 -18.42 17.77
CA VAL A 138 -13.77 -18.65 17.86
C VAL A 138 -13.23 -19.21 16.55
N VAL A 139 -13.94 -20.17 15.96
CA VAL A 139 -13.51 -20.84 14.72
C VAL A 139 -13.53 -19.87 13.52
N GLY A 140 -14.51 -18.97 13.46
CA GLY A 140 -14.65 -18.02 12.34
C GLY A 140 -13.43 -17.11 12.17
N PRO A 141 -12.99 -16.36 13.20
CA PRO A 141 -11.80 -15.52 13.12
C PRO A 141 -10.53 -16.31 12.80
N ILE A 142 -10.37 -17.52 13.34
CA ILE A 142 -9.20 -18.38 13.05
C ILE A 142 -9.21 -18.81 11.58
N LEU A 143 -10.35 -19.29 11.08
CA LEU A 143 -10.49 -19.69 9.68
C LEU A 143 -10.27 -18.51 8.74
N SER A 144 -10.78 -17.33 9.09
CA SER A 144 -10.53 -16.09 8.35
C SER A 144 -9.05 -15.74 8.32
N ALA A 145 -8.36 -15.81 9.47
CA ALA A 145 -6.93 -15.52 9.54
C ALA A 145 -6.11 -16.50 8.68
N VAL A 146 -6.45 -17.79 8.70
CA VAL A 146 -5.81 -18.81 7.85
C VAL A 146 -6.11 -18.57 6.37
N ALA A 147 -7.35 -18.26 6.01
CA ALA A 147 -7.73 -17.97 4.63
C ALA A 147 -6.98 -16.74 4.08
N ILE A 148 -6.87 -15.68 4.88
CA ILE A 148 -6.10 -14.48 4.52
C ILE A 148 -4.62 -14.83 4.40
N ALA A 149 -4.05 -15.59 5.33
CA ALA A 149 -2.65 -16.02 5.26
C ALA A 149 -2.35 -16.79 3.96
N VAL A 150 -3.22 -17.73 3.59
CA VAL A 150 -3.11 -18.48 2.32
C VAL A 150 -3.26 -17.55 1.11
N ALA A 151 -4.18 -16.59 1.14
CA ALA A 151 -4.35 -15.63 0.06
C ALA A 151 -3.14 -14.70 -0.11
N LEU A 152 -2.45 -14.35 0.98
CA LEU A 152 -1.26 -13.51 0.96
C LEU A 152 0.02 -14.28 0.62
N LEU A 153 0.04 -15.61 0.81
CA LEU A 153 1.22 -16.44 0.64
C LEU A 153 1.97 -16.26 -0.70
N PRO A 154 1.30 -16.12 -1.87
CA PRO A 154 2.00 -15.84 -3.13
C PRO A 154 2.78 -14.53 -3.10
N MET A 155 2.24 -13.50 -2.45
CA MET A 155 2.90 -12.20 -2.29
C MET A 155 4.19 -12.33 -1.49
N TYR A 156 4.16 -13.10 -0.39
CA TYR A 156 5.33 -13.35 0.45
C TYR A 156 6.39 -14.22 -0.21
N TYR A 157 6.02 -15.01 -1.20
CA TYR A 157 6.94 -15.86 -1.95
C TYR A 157 7.61 -15.13 -3.11
N VAL A 158 6.89 -14.22 -3.77
CA VAL A 158 7.36 -13.56 -5.00
C VAL A 158 8.12 -12.27 -4.72
N PHE A 159 7.61 -11.40 -3.85
CA PHE A 159 8.15 -10.04 -3.66
C PHE A 159 9.57 -9.92 -3.08
N PRO A 160 10.09 -10.87 -2.29
CA PRO A 160 11.47 -10.75 -1.78
C PRO A 160 12.56 -10.76 -2.87
N ASP A 161 12.23 -11.03 -4.14
CA ASP A 161 13.16 -11.09 -5.29
C ASP A 161 14.39 -11.97 -5.03
N GLU A 162 14.20 -13.01 -4.23
CA GLU A 162 15.26 -13.92 -3.83
C GLU A 162 14.68 -15.33 -3.61
N ASP A 163 15.53 -16.34 -3.70
CA ASP A 163 15.18 -17.73 -3.47
C ASP A 163 14.71 -17.95 -2.01
N VAL A 164 13.41 -17.80 -1.79
CA VAL A 164 12.71 -18.13 -0.55
C VAL A 164 11.99 -19.47 -0.69
N THR A 165 11.97 -20.25 0.38
CA THR A 165 11.17 -21.48 0.39
C THR A 165 9.77 -21.24 0.97
N LEU A 166 8.80 -22.06 0.58
CA LEU A 166 7.43 -21.98 1.14
C LEU A 166 7.40 -22.08 2.68
N ARG A 167 8.37 -22.78 3.29
CA ARG A 167 8.45 -22.94 4.74
C ARG A 167 8.96 -21.68 5.45
N GLU A 168 9.85 -20.93 4.80
CA GLU A 168 10.38 -19.66 5.31
C GLU A 168 9.29 -18.58 5.34
N VAL A 169 8.34 -18.61 4.38
CA VAL A 169 7.34 -17.55 4.25
C VAL A 169 6.06 -17.77 5.08
N LEU A 170 5.80 -19.01 5.49
CA LEU A 170 4.59 -19.40 6.23
C LEU A 170 4.39 -18.64 7.56
N PRO A 171 5.40 -18.51 8.44
CA PRO A 171 5.22 -17.86 9.75
C PRO A 171 4.72 -16.41 9.61
N GLY A 172 5.34 -15.63 8.75
CA GLY A 172 5.00 -14.24 8.47
C GLY A 172 3.66 -14.07 7.77
N SER A 173 3.31 -14.98 6.85
CA SER A 173 1.97 -14.99 6.24
C SER A 173 0.86 -15.21 7.28
N LEU A 174 1.11 -16.07 8.29
CA LEU A 174 0.18 -16.29 9.41
C LEU A 174 0.10 -15.06 10.32
N VAL A 175 1.23 -14.44 10.64
CA VAL A 175 1.26 -13.17 11.41
C VAL A 175 0.46 -12.09 10.68
N ALA A 176 0.63 -11.97 9.36
CA ALA A 176 -0.13 -11.04 8.54
C ALA A 176 -1.62 -11.37 8.50
N GLY A 177 -1.99 -12.65 8.35
CA GLY A 177 -3.39 -13.08 8.38
C GLY A 177 -4.09 -12.79 9.72
N VAL A 178 -3.40 -13.03 10.85
CA VAL A 178 -3.90 -12.68 12.18
C VAL A 178 -4.00 -11.17 12.35
N GLY A 179 -2.94 -10.43 12.01
CA GLY A 179 -2.91 -8.97 12.09
C GLY A 179 -4.00 -8.32 11.24
N TRP A 180 -4.27 -8.85 10.05
CA TRP A 180 -5.31 -8.37 9.16
C TRP A 180 -6.71 -8.64 9.72
N THR A 181 -6.91 -9.80 10.33
CA THR A 181 -8.15 -10.15 11.02
C THR A 181 -8.39 -9.22 12.20
N LEU A 182 -7.37 -8.98 13.02
CA LEU A 182 -7.44 -8.04 14.14
C LEU A 182 -7.72 -6.61 13.67
N LEU A 183 -7.07 -6.17 12.59
CA LEU A 183 -7.31 -4.86 11.97
C LEU A 183 -8.76 -4.73 11.50
N SER A 184 -9.30 -5.77 10.85
CA SER A 184 -10.68 -5.82 10.37
C SER A 184 -11.69 -5.73 11.52
N VAL A 185 -11.47 -6.48 12.60
CA VAL A 185 -12.29 -6.41 13.82
C VAL A 185 -12.20 -5.02 14.45
N GLY A 186 -11.00 -4.45 14.57
CA GLY A 186 -10.79 -3.09 15.09
C GLY A 186 -11.55 -2.04 14.30
N PHE A 187 -11.52 -2.14 12.97
CA PHE A 187 -12.27 -1.25 12.09
C PHE A 187 -13.78 -1.40 12.23
N GLN A 188 -14.27 -2.63 12.36
CA GLN A 188 -15.69 -2.88 12.58
C GLN A 188 -16.17 -2.28 13.90
N LEU A 189 -15.38 -2.40 14.97
CA LEU A 189 -15.67 -1.77 16.27
C LEU A 189 -15.65 -0.25 16.18
N TYR A 190 -14.65 0.33 15.50
CA TYR A 190 -14.58 1.76 15.25
C TYR A 190 -15.82 2.27 14.49
N ALA A 191 -16.18 1.61 13.39
CA ALA A 191 -17.34 1.95 12.58
C ALA A 191 -18.66 1.86 13.38
N ALA A 192 -18.80 0.82 14.21
CA ALA A 192 -19.96 0.67 15.09
C ALA A 192 -20.05 1.78 16.14
N SER A 193 -18.92 2.26 16.68
CA SER A 193 -18.91 3.36 17.65
C SER A 193 -19.21 4.73 17.02
N THR A 194 -18.92 4.89 15.73
CA THR A 194 -18.97 6.18 15.02
C THR A 194 -20.23 6.35 14.16
N SER A 195 -21.15 5.38 14.18
CA SER A 195 -22.34 5.34 13.31
C SER A 195 -23.27 6.57 13.42
N ASN A 196 -23.13 7.37 14.48
CA ASN A 196 -23.96 8.55 14.76
C ASN A 196 -23.25 9.89 14.48
N THR A 197 -22.04 9.89 13.91
CA THR A 197 -21.26 11.11 13.67
C THR A 197 -21.03 11.35 12.18
N ASP A 198 -21.61 12.44 11.65
CA ASP A 198 -21.48 12.83 10.25
C ASP A 198 -20.15 13.55 9.98
N TYR A 199 -19.10 12.79 9.70
CA TYR A 199 -17.80 13.31 9.28
C TYR A 199 -17.71 13.61 7.76
N GLY A 200 -18.78 13.32 7.01
CA GLY A 200 -18.83 13.48 5.56
C GLY A 200 -17.71 12.71 4.84
N ILE A 201 -17.37 13.16 3.63
CA ILE A 201 -16.35 12.50 2.79
C ILE A 201 -14.94 12.54 3.39
N VAL A 202 -14.63 13.57 4.19
CA VAL A 202 -13.32 13.72 4.84
C VAL A 202 -13.09 12.58 5.84
N GLY A 203 -14.11 12.23 6.62
CA GLY A 203 -14.04 11.08 7.53
C GLY A 203 -13.77 9.77 6.79
N VAL A 204 -14.44 9.55 5.66
CA VAL A 204 -14.24 8.35 4.83
C VAL A 204 -12.81 8.27 4.29
N ILE A 205 -12.26 9.39 3.80
CA ILE A 205 -10.89 9.44 3.25
C ILE A 205 -9.86 9.18 4.35
N ILE A 206 -9.99 9.83 5.51
CA ILE A 206 -9.08 9.63 6.64
C ILE A 206 -9.15 8.18 7.09
N LEU A 207 -10.36 7.63 7.25
CA LEU A 207 -10.58 6.25 7.65
C LEU A 207 -9.93 5.27 6.66
N LEU A 208 -10.09 5.49 5.36
CA LEU A 208 -9.48 4.66 4.32
C LEU A 208 -7.95 4.72 4.35
N ILE A 209 -7.36 5.92 4.48
CA ILE A 209 -5.90 6.08 4.55
C ILE A 209 -5.36 5.40 5.81
N THR A 210 -6.04 5.56 6.96
CA THR A 210 -5.67 4.88 8.20
C THR A 210 -5.76 3.35 8.04
N TRP A 211 -6.80 2.84 7.38
CA TRP A 211 -6.94 1.41 7.10
C TRP A 211 -5.77 0.89 6.27
N LEU A 212 -5.46 1.57 5.17
CA LEU A 212 -4.35 1.21 4.28
C LEU A 212 -3.00 1.31 5.00
N TYR A 213 -2.80 2.31 5.86
CA TYR A 213 -1.58 2.48 6.64
C TYR A 213 -1.33 1.29 7.58
N PHE A 214 -2.32 0.93 8.39
CA PHE A 214 -2.20 -0.22 9.29
C PHE A 214 -2.16 -1.55 8.52
N GLY A 215 -2.90 -1.66 7.41
CA GLY A 215 -2.85 -2.81 6.53
C GLY A 215 -1.43 -3.03 5.97
N GLY A 216 -0.81 -1.97 5.46
CA GLY A 216 0.59 -1.99 5.02
C GLY A 216 1.54 -2.37 6.15
N LEU A 217 1.36 -1.81 7.35
CA LEU A 217 2.19 -2.15 8.52
C LEU A 217 2.07 -3.63 8.89
N VAL A 218 0.88 -4.21 8.85
CA VAL A 218 0.65 -5.64 9.11
C VAL A 218 1.37 -6.51 8.08
N LEU A 219 1.31 -6.13 6.79
CA LEU A 219 2.01 -6.86 5.73
C LEU A 219 3.52 -6.81 5.92
N LEU A 220 4.08 -5.61 6.13
CA LEU A 220 5.52 -5.42 6.35
C LEU A 220 6.00 -6.09 7.65
N LEU A 221 5.18 -6.10 8.70
CA LEU A 221 5.49 -6.84 9.92
C LEU A 221 5.61 -8.34 9.66
N GLY A 222 4.70 -8.93 8.88
CA GLY A 222 4.84 -10.32 8.47
C GLY A 222 6.12 -10.56 7.66
N ALA A 223 6.51 -9.61 6.80
CA ALA A 223 7.70 -9.74 5.96
C ALA A 223 8.97 -9.70 6.83
N ALA A 224 9.04 -8.77 7.78
CA ALA A 224 10.12 -8.66 8.73
C ALA A 224 10.23 -9.91 9.62
N VAL A 225 9.11 -10.49 10.06
CA VAL A 225 9.12 -11.76 10.80
C VAL A 225 9.76 -12.88 9.97
N ASN A 226 9.43 -12.99 8.68
CA ASN A 226 10.04 -13.98 7.81
C ASN A 226 11.53 -13.71 7.59
N ALA A 227 11.92 -12.46 7.30
CA ALA A 227 13.31 -12.10 7.08
C ALA A 227 14.18 -12.40 8.31
N VAL A 228 13.70 -12.06 9.51
CA VAL A 228 14.41 -12.36 10.77
C VAL A 228 14.48 -13.87 11.03
N LEU A 229 13.37 -14.60 10.88
CA LEU A 229 13.36 -16.06 11.08
C LEU A 229 14.19 -16.81 10.04
N ALA A 230 14.33 -16.24 8.85
CA ALA A 230 15.13 -16.81 7.77
C ALA A 230 16.62 -16.43 7.84
N GLY A 231 17.03 -15.52 8.74
CA GLY A 231 18.41 -15.03 8.84
C GLY A 231 18.81 -14.10 7.68
N ARG A 232 17.85 -13.36 7.11
CA ARG A 232 18.05 -12.47 5.95
C ARG A 232 18.30 -11.01 6.34
N SER A 233 18.21 -10.66 7.62
CA SER A 233 18.46 -9.29 8.09
C SER A 233 19.86 -9.19 8.66
N ALA A 234 20.71 -8.34 8.08
CA ALA A 234 22.08 -8.13 8.58
C ALA A 234 22.10 -7.37 9.93
N ASP A 235 21.06 -6.57 10.19
CA ASP A 235 20.94 -5.77 11.42
C ASP A 235 20.59 -6.63 12.65
N VAL A 236 19.95 -7.78 12.45
CA VAL A 236 19.64 -8.72 13.53
C VAL A 236 20.70 -9.80 13.51
N GLY A 237 21.64 -9.72 14.47
CA GLY A 237 22.60 -10.79 14.71
C GLY A 237 21.86 -12.12 14.79
N ASP A 238 22.46 -13.15 14.18
CA ASP A 238 21.83 -14.45 13.97
C ASP A 238 21.08 -14.86 15.23
N ILE A 239 19.76 -15.10 15.11
CA ILE A 239 18.93 -15.45 16.26
C ILE A 239 19.38 -16.83 16.69
N ALA A 240 20.46 -16.89 17.48
CA ALA A 240 21.24 -18.09 17.72
C ALA A 240 20.30 -19.23 18.06
N TRP A 241 20.03 -20.06 17.07
CA TRP A 241 19.38 -21.34 17.26
C TRP A 241 20.44 -22.32 17.76
N GLU A 242 21.28 -21.88 18.70
CA GLU A 242 22.48 -22.52 19.25
C GLU A 242 22.19 -23.92 19.85
N ALA A 243 20.91 -24.30 19.89
CA ALA A 243 20.40 -25.59 20.31
C ALA A 243 19.22 -26.08 19.44
N ALA A 244 19.11 -25.67 18.17
CA ALA A 244 18.13 -26.22 17.25
C ALA A 244 18.31 -27.75 17.20
N PRO A 245 17.25 -28.55 17.42
CA PRO A 245 17.35 -30.00 17.34
C PRO A 245 17.84 -30.41 15.94
N GLY A 246 19.10 -30.86 15.85
CA GLY A 246 19.75 -31.25 14.59
C GLY A 246 20.66 -30.20 13.96
N GLY A 247 20.92 -29.05 14.62
CA GLY A 247 22.01 -28.16 14.24
C GLY A 247 23.35 -28.82 14.54
N ASP A 248 24.29 -28.76 13.59
CA ASP A 248 25.67 -29.15 13.83
C ASP A 248 26.49 -27.89 14.19
N PRO A 249 26.72 -27.62 15.49
CA PRO A 249 27.43 -26.43 15.94
C PRO A 249 28.92 -26.40 15.54
N ALA A 250 29.42 -27.44 14.84
CA ALA A 250 30.85 -27.65 14.63
C ALA A 250 31.31 -27.67 13.17
N GLY A 251 30.44 -27.55 12.16
CA GLY A 251 30.90 -27.65 10.77
C GLY A 251 29.91 -27.13 9.76
N ASN A 252 30.31 -26.07 9.05
CA ASN A 252 29.65 -25.76 7.79
C ASN A 252 30.03 -26.81 6.74
N ASP A 253 29.20 -27.83 6.59
CA ASP A 253 29.41 -28.96 5.67
C ASP A 253 28.89 -28.70 4.25
N ALA A 254 28.49 -27.46 3.93
CA ALA A 254 27.94 -27.20 2.61
C ALA A 254 28.98 -27.49 1.50
N PRO A 255 28.59 -28.16 0.40
CA PRO A 255 29.54 -28.66 -0.61
C PRO A 255 30.41 -27.58 -1.25
N PHE A 256 29.97 -26.32 -1.19
CA PHE A 256 30.65 -25.17 -1.76
C PHE A 256 31.68 -24.53 -0.81
N VAL A 257 31.68 -24.88 0.48
CA VAL A 257 32.56 -24.26 1.49
C VAL A 257 34.01 -24.61 1.24
N ALA A 258 34.33 -25.90 1.12
CA ALA A 258 35.69 -26.34 0.83
C ALA A 258 36.24 -25.73 -0.48
N PRO A 259 35.49 -25.72 -1.61
CA PRO A 259 35.89 -24.98 -2.80
C PRO A 259 36.14 -23.48 -2.60
N LEU A 260 35.38 -22.82 -1.74
CA LEU A 260 35.56 -21.39 -1.44
C LEU A 260 36.79 -21.12 -0.58
N GLU A 261 37.07 -21.98 0.40
CA GLU A 261 38.29 -21.91 1.20
C GLU A 261 39.53 -22.17 0.33
N ASP A 262 39.46 -23.17 -0.55
CA ASP A 262 40.51 -23.46 -1.54
C ASP A 262 40.73 -22.27 -2.48
N LEU A 263 39.65 -21.64 -2.95
CA LEU A 263 39.71 -20.46 -3.80
C LEU A 263 40.33 -19.26 -3.06
N GLN A 264 39.98 -19.04 -1.79
CA GLN A 264 40.58 -17.96 -0.99
C GLN A 264 42.09 -18.15 -0.86
N GLY A 265 42.54 -19.37 -0.51
CA GLY A 265 43.97 -19.68 -0.43
C GLY A 265 44.68 -19.49 -1.77
N ALA A 266 44.05 -19.87 -2.88
CA ALA A 266 44.61 -19.68 -4.20
C ALA A 266 44.72 -18.19 -4.59
N VAL A 267 43.78 -17.34 -4.18
CA VAL A 267 43.80 -15.90 -4.46
C VAL A 267 44.83 -15.17 -3.60
N ASP A 268 44.96 -15.52 -2.32
CA ASP A 268 45.91 -14.89 -1.40
C ASP A 268 47.37 -15.11 -1.83
N ASP A 269 47.67 -16.26 -2.43
CA ASP A 269 49.00 -16.60 -2.95
C ASP A 269 49.19 -16.24 -4.44
N ALA A 270 48.16 -15.73 -5.13
CA ALA A 270 48.21 -15.48 -6.56
C ALA A 270 49.08 -14.26 -6.90
N THR A 271 50.01 -14.45 -7.84
CA THR A 271 50.79 -13.35 -8.42
C THR A 271 50.16 -12.80 -9.70
N GLU A 272 49.26 -13.57 -10.31
CA GLU A 272 48.59 -13.27 -11.58
C GLU A 272 47.23 -13.98 -11.60
N VAL A 273 46.17 -13.30 -12.06
CA VAL A 273 44.83 -13.87 -12.15
C VAL A 273 44.40 -13.90 -13.61
N ARG A 274 43.97 -15.07 -14.07
CA ARG A 274 43.47 -15.27 -15.44
C ARG A 274 41.98 -15.56 -15.41
N ILE A 275 41.20 -14.70 -16.06
CA ILE A 275 39.75 -14.87 -16.20
C ILE A 275 39.49 -15.46 -17.59
N GLU A 276 38.94 -16.67 -17.63
CA GLU A 276 38.54 -17.35 -18.86
C GLU A 276 37.02 -17.32 -19.02
N SER A 277 36.55 -16.79 -20.14
CA SER A 277 35.13 -16.76 -20.52
C SER A 277 34.99 -17.25 -21.97
N GLY A 278 34.66 -18.54 -22.13
CA GLY A 278 34.63 -19.20 -23.43
C GLY A 278 36.02 -19.25 -24.04
N ASP A 279 36.19 -18.71 -25.26
CA ASP A 279 37.49 -18.64 -25.94
C ASP A 279 38.31 -17.38 -25.60
N THR A 280 37.80 -16.53 -24.69
CA THR A 280 38.46 -15.28 -24.32
C THR A 280 39.14 -15.44 -22.96
N THR A 281 40.45 -15.22 -22.96
CA THR A 281 41.28 -15.22 -21.77
C THR A 281 41.76 -13.80 -21.51
N VAL A 282 41.45 -13.24 -20.34
CA VAL A 282 41.91 -11.91 -19.92
C VAL A 282 42.79 -12.07 -18.70
N GLU A 283 44.02 -11.56 -18.78
CA GLU A 283 44.95 -11.49 -17.66
C GLU A 283 44.72 -10.20 -16.88
N VAL A 284 44.55 -10.35 -15.57
CA VAL A 284 44.28 -9.27 -14.63
C VAL A 284 45.34 -9.35 -13.52
N PRO A 285 45.88 -8.21 -13.04
CA PRO A 285 46.73 -8.21 -11.86
C PRO A 285 46.02 -8.84 -10.66
N PRO A 286 46.75 -9.27 -9.62
CA PRO A 286 46.13 -9.78 -8.40
C PRO A 286 45.22 -8.71 -7.78
N PRO A 287 44.08 -9.11 -7.18
CA PRO A 287 43.17 -8.18 -6.53
C PRO A 287 43.85 -7.51 -5.33
N HIS A 288 43.54 -6.23 -5.10
CA HIS A 288 44.02 -5.47 -3.94
C HIS A 288 43.33 -5.89 -2.65
N GLU A 289 42.06 -6.31 -2.75
CA GLU A 289 41.27 -6.82 -1.63
C GLU A 289 40.54 -8.09 -2.12
N ALA A 290 40.78 -9.19 -1.41
CA ALA A 290 40.08 -10.46 -1.58
C ALA A 290 39.51 -10.87 -0.23
N SER A 291 38.19 -11.06 -0.16
CA SER A 291 37.54 -11.62 1.02
C SER A 291 36.55 -12.69 0.61
N VAL A 292 36.60 -13.81 1.32
CA VAL A 292 35.59 -14.84 1.26
C VAL A 292 34.90 -14.87 2.61
N THR A 293 33.61 -14.57 2.60
CA THR A 293 32.77 -14.61 3.80
C THR A 293 31.83 -15.79 3.63
N VAL A 294 31.96 -16.77 4.52
CA VAL A 294 31.03 -17.88 4.63
C VAL A 294 30.17 -17.64 5.86
N THR A 295 28.87 -17.50 5.64
CA THR A 295 27.89 -17.30 6.72
C THR A 295 27.03 -18.54 6.82
N THR A 296 26.88 -19.07 8.04
CA THR A 296 26.00 -20.18 8.36
C THR A 296 24.92 -19.70 9.29
N VAL A 297 23.67 -19.76 8.84
CA VAL A 297 22.49 -19.50 9.67
C VAL A 297 21.87 -20.85 10.01
N GLU A 298 22.08 -21.30 11.25
CA GLU A 298 21.47 -22.53 11.76
C GLU A 298 19.98 -22.31 11.96
N ARG A 299 19.11 -23.20 11.45
CA ARG A 299 17.66 -23.06 11.60
C ARG A 299 16.97 -24.39 11.89
N PRO A 300 15.84 -24.39 12.60
CA PRO A 300 15.02 -25.57 12.78
C PRO A 300 14.55 -26.15 11.43
N ALA A 301 14.50 -27.48 11.30
CA ALA A 301 14.06 -28.15 10.07
C ALA A 301 12.63 -27.74 9.61
N ILE A 302 11.78 -27.30 10.53
CA ILE A 302 10.43 -26.79 10.22
C ILE A 302 10.45 -25.48 9.41
N LEU A 303 11.53 -24.70 9.52
CA LEU A 303 11.75 -23.43 8.82
C LEU A 303 12.62 -23.57 7.56
N GLY A 304 12.94 -24.79 7.13
CA GLY A 304 13.73 -25.03 5.91
C GLY A 304 15.16 -25.54 6.15
N GLY A 305 15.59 -25.68 7.41
CA GLY A 305 16.94 -26.17 7.75
C GLY A 305 18.01 -25.07 7.66
N SER A 306 19.27 -25.42 7.97
CA SER A 306 20.40 -24.50 7.89
C SER A 306 20.47 -23.84 6.52
N ARG A 307 20.88 -22.57 6.51
CA ARG A 307 21.20 -21.86 5.28
C ARG A 307 22.67 -21.48 5.34
N GLU A 308 23.41 -21.96 4.36
CA GLU A 308 24.79 -21.58 4.16
C GLU A 308 24.86 -20.63 2.96
N SER A 309 25.52 -19.49 3.12
CA SER A 309 25.86 -18.59 2.01
C SER A 309 27.36 -18.33 1.97
N GLY A 310 27.90 -18.23 0.76
CA GLY A 310 29.29 -17.89 0.53
C GLY A 310 29.37 -16.71 -0.41
N THR A 311 30.02 -15.62 0.03
CA THR A 311 30.25 -14.43 -0.78
C THR A 311 31.74 -14.27 -1.02
N VAL A 312 32.12 -14.16 -2.30
CA VAL A 312 33.48 -13.85 -2.73
C VAL A 312 33.52 -12.44 -3.26
N VAL A 313 34.29 -11.57 -2.62
CA VAL A 313 34.52 -10.19 -3.07
C VAL A 313 35.97 -10.06 -3.50
N LEU A 314 36.18 -9.78 -4.77
CA LEU A 314 37.47 -9.44 -5.35
C LEU A 314 37.44 -8.00 -5.85
N ARG A 315 38.38 -7.16 -5.42
CA ARG A 315 38.46 -5.75 -5.81
C ARG A 315 39.80 -5.41 -6.43
N TRP A 316 39.74 -4.68 -7.53
CA TRP A 316 40.88 -4.10 -8.24
C TRP A 316 40.71 -2.58 -8.24
N ASP A 317 41.69 -1.85 -7.68
CA ASP A 317 41.72 -0.39 -7.77
C ASP A 317 42.48 0.02 -9.06
N SER A 318 41.94 1.00 -9.81
CA SER A 318 42.56 1.50 -11.03
C SER A 318 43.59 2.61 -10.77
N ARG A 319 43.81 2.99 -9.50
CA ARG A 319 44.75 4.05 -9.11
C ARG A 319 46.17 3.51 -8.88
N GLU A 320 46.79 3.00 -9.94
CA GLU A 320 48.25 2.83 -10.01
C GLU A 320 48.79 3.32 -11.36
#